data_AF-A0A3C1YFC5-F1
#
_entry.id   AF-A0A3C1YFC5-F1
#
_cell.length_a   1.000
_cell.length_b   1.000
_cell.length_c   1.000
_cell.angle_alpha   90.00
_cell.angle_beta   90.00
_cell.angle_gamma   90.00
#
_symmetry.space_group_name_H-M   'P 1'
#
loop_
_entity.id
_entity.type
_entity.pdbx_description
1 polymer ?
#
loop_
_entity_poly.entity_id
_entity_poly.type
_entity_poly.pdbx_seq_one_letter_code
_entity_poly.pdbx_strand_id
1 'polypeptide(L)' 'MSLELFKPFVMRRLVKDGMAHNIKSAKRMVEKLRPEVWDVLEDVIKDHPVLLNRAPTLHRLGIQA' A
#
# COMPACT_ATOMS: atom_id res chain seq x y z
N MET A 1 0.20 0.17 -8.98
CA MET A 1 -0.57 1.30 -8.42
C MET A 1 -0.73 1.17 -6.91
N SER A 2 -1.29 0.06 -6.39
CA SER A 2 -1.50 -0.13 -4.95
C SER A 2 -0.21 -0.02 -4.12
N LEU A 3 0.89 -0.63 -4.56
CA LEU A 3 2.15 -0.56 -3.82
C LEU A 3 2.68 0.88 -3.63
N GLU A 4 2.44 1.78 -4.59
CA GLU A 4 2.89 3.17 -4.46
C GLU A 4 1.99 3.96 -3.51
N LEU A 5 0.67 3.73 -3.54
CA LEU A 5 -0.29 4.34 -2.60
C LEU A 5 -0.05 3.87 -1.16
N PHE A 6 0.26 2.59 -0.98
CA PHE A 6 0.41 1.96 0.33
C PHE A 6 1.87 1.83 0.80
N LYS A 7 2.83 2.40 0.05
CA LYS A 7 4.28 2.27 0.30
C LYS A 7 4.70 2.53 1.75
N PRO A 8 4.23 3.61 2.43
CA PRO A 8 4.61 3.87 3.82
C PRO A 8 4.12 2.79 4.78
N PHE A 9 2.93 2.26 4.55
CA PHE A 9 2.29 1.23 5.37
C PHE A 9 3.00 -0.11 5.21
N VAL A 10 3.30 -0.50 3.97
CA VAL A 10 4.06 -1.72 3.66
C VAL A 10 5.46 -1.66 4.27
N MET A 11 6.19 -0.54 4.12
CA MET A 11 7.52 -0.39 4.72
C MET A 11 7.48 -0.47 6.25
N ARG A 12 6.48 0.16 6.89
CA ARG A 12 6.29 0.08 8.34
C ARG A 12 6.01 -1.35 8.79
N ARG A 13 5.18 -2.08 8.04
CA ARG A 13 4.80 -3.46 8.37
C ARG A 13 5.99 -4.42 8.20
N LEU A 14 6.78 -4.29 7.13
CA LEU A 14 8.02 -5.05 6.93
C LEU A 14 9.02 -4.91 8.08
N VAL A 15 9.16 -3.69 8.65
CA VAL A 15 10.03 -3.47 9.81
C VAL A 15 9.42 -4.07 11.08
N LYS A 16 8.11 -3.88 11.29
CA LYS A 16 7.39 -4.40 12.46
C LYS A 16 7.46 -5.94 12.54
N ASP A 17 7.35 -6.61 11.40
CA ASP A 17 7.33 -8.07 11.31
C ASP A 17 8.74 -8.67 11.25
N GLY A 18 9.79 -7.85 11.37
CA GLY A 18 11.19 -8.29 11.38
C GLY A 18 11.75 -8.70 10.01
N MET A 19 10.96 -8.60 8.93
CA MET A 19 11.40 -8.90 7.56
C MET A 19 12.44 -7.89 7.05
N ALA A 20 12.40 -6.65 7.57
CA ALA A 20 13.39 -5.62 7.31
C ALA A 20 14.00 -5.08 8.61
N HIS A 21 15.33 -5.01 8.67
CA HIS A 21 16.05 -4.51 9.85
C HIS A 21 15.77 -3.03 10.19
N ASN A 22 15.46 -2.21 9.18
CA ASN A 22 15.10 -0.79 9.36
C ASN A 22 14.35 -0.26 8.13
N ILE A 23 13.87 0.99 8.22
CA ILE A 23 13.08 1.62 7.14
C ILE A 23 13.84 1.75 5.82
N LYS A 24 15.17 1.96 5.87
CA LYS A 24 16.01 2.06 4.68
C LYS A 24 16.14 0.71 3.97
N SER A 25 16.23 -0.37 4.72
CA SER A 25 16.19 -1.74 4.20
C SER A 25 14.82 -2.07 3.61
N ALA A 26 13.73 -1.74 4.32
CA ALA A 26 12.37 -1.95 3.85
C ALA A 26 12.11 -1.22 2.52
N LYS A 27 12.54 0.04 2.42
CA LYS A 27 12.47 0.81 1.16
C LYS A 27 13.16 0.08 0.00
N ARG A 28 14.37 -0.45 0.21
CA ARG A 28 15.10 -1.23 -0.81
C ARG A 28 14.38 -2.53 -1.18
N MET A 29 13.73 -3.20 -0.22
CA MET A 29 12.95 -4.41 -0.51
C MET A 29 11.75 -4.09 -1.41
N VAL A 30 11.04 -3.01 -1.11
CA VAL A 30 9.90 -2.52 -1.88
C VAL A 30 10.33 -2.07 -3.29
N GLU A 31 11.42 -1.31 -3.42
CA GLU A 31 11.95 -0.88 -4.73
C GLU A 31 12.40 -2.05 -5.60
N LYS A 32 12.90 -3.13 -4.98
CA LYS A 32 13.28 -4.37 -5.67
C LYS A 32 12.11 -5.32 -5.92
N LEU A 33 10.89 -4.96 -5.52
CA LEU A 33 9.68 -5.77 -5.67
C LEU A 33 9.88 -7.21 -5.17
N ARG A 34 10.54 -7.36 -4.01
CA ARG A 34 10.78 -8.70 -3.47
C ARG A 34 9.47 -9.43 -3.18
N PRO A 35 9.40 -10.77 -3.33
CA PRO A 35 8.17 -11.53 -3.17
C PRO A 35 7.41 -11.27 -1.87
N GLU A 36 8.12 -11.15 -0.75
CA GLU A 36 7.55 -10.95 0.60
C GLU A 36 6.78 -9.62 0.74
N VAL A 37 7.04 -8.67 -0.16
CA VAL A 37 6.34 -7.39 -0.20
C VAL A 37 4.88 -7.57 -0.62
N TRP A 38 4.57 -8.58 -1.44
CA TRP A 38 3.22 -8.84 -1.91
C TRP A 38 2.32 -9.40 -0.82
N ASP A 39 2.84 -10.33 0.00
CA ASP A 39 2.12 -10.88 1.15
C ASP A 39 1.78 -9.77 2.16
N VAL A 40 2.76 -8.91 2.45
CA VAL A 40 2.56 -7.76 3.34
C VAL A 40 1.60 -6.73 2.74
N LEU A 41 1.64 -6.54 1.41
CA LEU A 41 0.72 -5.64 0.74
C LEU A 41 -0.72 -6.16 0.83
N GLU A 42 -0.97 -7.45 0.66
CA GLU A 42 -2.28 -8.08 0.80
C GLU A 42 -2.87 -7.85 2.20
N ASP A 43 -2.06 -8.04 3.24
CA ASP A 43 -2.46 -7.76 4.63
C ASP A 43 -2.76 -6.28 4.87
N VAL A 44 -1.99 -5.38 4.26
CA VAL A 44 -2.14 -3.92 4.44
C VAL A 44 -3.41 -3.40 3.76
N ILE A 45 -3.76 -3.91 2.57
CA ILE A 45 -4.94 -3.45 1.84
C ILE A 45 -6.24 -4.05 2.36
N LYS A 46 -6.15 -5.15 3.13
CA LYS A 46 -7.31 -5.77 3.75
C LYS A 46 -8.05 -4.77 4.63
N ASP A 47 -9.35 -4.63 4.40
CA ASP A 47 -10.25 -3.69 5.09
C ASP A 47 -9.83 -2.20 5.01
N HIS A 48 -9.02 -1.82 4.01
CA HIS A 48 -8.68 -0.43 3.68
C HIS A 48 -9.41 0.03 2.40
N PRO A 49 -10.64 0.57 2.52
CA PRO A 49 -11.36 1.08 1.36
C PRO A 49 -10.60 2.25 0.71
N VAL A 50 -10.75 2.38 -0.61
CA VAL A 50 -10.13 3.44 -1.41
C VAL A 50 -11.21 4.20 -2.15
N LEU A 51 -11.05 5.53 -2.27
CA LEU A 51 -12.00 6.35 -3.02
C LEU A 51 -11.69 6.29 -4.51
N LEU A 52 -12.71 5.95 -5.30
CA LEU A 52 -12.68 6.02 -6.76
C LEU A 52 -13.50 7.22 -7.24
N ASN A 53 -13.01 7.90 -8.27
CA ASN A 53 -13.66 9.06 -8.88
C ASN A 53 -13.52 9.03 -10.40
N ARG A 54 -14.54 9.47 -11.13
CA ARG A 54 -14.49 9.71 -12.57
C ARG A 54 -15.01 11.11 -12.89
N ALA A 55 -14.16 11.95 -13.47
CA ALA A 55 -14.54 13.31 -13.87
C ALA A 55 -15.41 13.32 -15.15
N PRO A 56 -16.34 14.29 -15.30
CA PRO A 56 -16.75 15.30 -14.32
C PRO A 56 -17.68 14.73 -13.22
N THR A 57 -17.54 15.21 -11.98
CA THR A 57 -18.31 14.73 -10.83
C THR A 57 -19.54 15.61 -10.60
N LEU A 58 -20.73 15.17 -11.04
CA LEU A 58 -21.97 15.97 -10.99
C LEU A 58 -22.74 15.86 -9.66
N HIS A 59 -22.57 14.77 -8.93
CA HIS A 59 -23.27 14.50 -7.67
C HIS A 59 -22.48 13.52 -6.79
N ARG A 60 -22.91 13.35 -5.53
CA ARG A 60 -22.22 12.53 -4.52
C ARG A 60 -21.84 11.11 -4.98
N LEU A 61 -22.66 10.46 -5.82
CA LEU A 61 -22.37 9.09 -6.31
C LEU A 61 -21.20 9.03 -7.32
N GLY A 62 -20.65 10.16 -7.77
CA GLY A 62 -19.48 10.17 -8.64
C GLY A 62 -18.17 9.87 -7.91
N ILE A 63 -18.18 9.84 -6.58
CA ILE A 63 -17.09 9.36 -5.73
C ILE A 63 -17.65 8.24 -4.84
N GLN A 64 -16.99 7.09 -4.83
CA GLN A 64 -17.42 5.92 -4.06
C GLN A 64 -16.21 5.26 -3.38
N ALA A 65 -16.45 4.57 -2.28
CA ALA A 65 -15.47 3.83 -1.48
C ALA A 65 -15.69 2.32 -1.62
#